data_AF-A0A349FB05-F1
#
_entry.id   AF-A0A349FB05-F1
#
_cell.length_a   1.000
_cell.length_b   1.000
_cell.length_c   1.000
_cell.angle_alpha   90.00
_cell.angle_beta   90.00
_cell.angle_gamma   90.00
#
_symmetry.space_group_name_H-M   'P 1'
#
loop_
_entity.id
_entity.type
_entity.pdbx_description
1 polymer ?
#
loop_
_entity_poly.entity_id
_entity_poly.type
_entity_poly.pdbx_seq_one_letter_code
_entity_poly.pdbx_strand_id
1 'polypeptide(L)'
;MFKYWLLILTTLPLLGCASLASKTSNDHLISYYDYQLYTPDAQATSLEQFSTSVATADVILIGEWHTHPAIHRFQSDLLTQLYHSSPQLALSMEQFSRDKQDIVDQYLAGEIGEQSLITQGNAWENYQSDYRALVEFSKSNHIDVIAANAPRNIVRC
;
A
#
# COMPACT_ATOMS: atom_id res chain seq x y z
N MET A 1 -56.80 -36.95 40.71
CA MET A 1 -57.28 -35.63 40.26
C MET A 1 -56.12 -34.65 40.33
N PHE A 2 -55.80 -33.98 39.21
CA PHE A 2 -54.95 -32.79 39.00
C PHE A 2 -53.49 -32.83 39.52
N LYS A 3 -52.46 -33.11 38.70
CA LYS A 3 -51.80 -32.25 37.68
C LYS A 3 -51.51 -30.82 38.15
N TYR A 4 -50.26 -30.56 38.58
CA TYR A 4 -49.62 -29.26 38.43
C TYR A 4 -48.17 -29.43 37.98
N TRP A 5 -48.03 -29.26 36.67
CA TRP A 5 -46.81 -29.04 35.92
C TRP A 5 -46.92 -27.56 35.51
N LEU A 6 -45.99 -26.67 35.88
CA LEU A 6 -45.82 -25.34 35.28
C LEU A 6 -44.53 -24.73 35.88
N LEU A 7 -43.40 -24.84 35.18
CA LEU A 7 -42.86 -23.86 34.22
C LEU A 7 -41.90 -22.87 34.89
N ILE A 8 -40.64 -23.30 35.00
CA ILE A 8 -39.48 -22.44 35.20
C ILE A 8 -39.35 -21.59 33.94
N LEU A 9 -39.61 -20.29 34.06
CA LEU A 9 -39.43 -19.31 32.99
C LEU A 9 -37.93 -18.98 32.88
N THR A 10 -37.16 -19.82 32.18
CA THR A 10 -35.79 -19.49 31.79
C THR A 10 -35.84 -18.46 30.66
N THR A 11 -35.71 -17.18 30.99
CA THR A 11 -35.45 -16.13 30.00
C THR A 11 -34.01 -16.26 29.51
N LEU A 12 -33.82 -17.00 28.42
CA LEU A 12 -32.59 -17.01 27.64
C LEU A 12 -32.49 -15.65 26.91
N PRO A 13 -31.50 -14.79 27.18
CA PRO A 13 -31.22 -13.71 26.25
C PRO A 13 -30.60 -14.36 25.02
N LEU A 14 -31.40 -14.47 23.95
CA LEU A 14 -30.90 -14.65 22.60
C LEU A 14 -30.05 -13.41 22.28
N LEU A 15 -28.77 -13.47 22.63
CA LEU A 15 -27.72 -12.72 21.96
C LEU A 15 -27.72 -13.24 20.53
N GLY A 16 -28.64 -12.70 19.74
CA GLY A 16 -28.60 -12.85 18.30
C GLY A 16 -27.21 -12.41 17.88
N CYS A 17 -26.44 -13.33 17.32
CA CYS A 17 -25.31 -12.97 16.48
C CYS A 17 -25.87 -12.02 15.42
N ALA A 18 -25.69 -10.72 15.65
CA ALA A 18 -25.69 -9.77 14.56
C ALA A 18 -24.51 -10.20 13.69
N SER A 19 -24.79 -11.04 12.69
CA SER A 19 -23.93 -11.09 11.52
C SER A 19 -23.90 -9.66 11.03
N LEU A 20 -22.81 -8.94 11.33
CA LEU A 20 -22.39 -7.84 10.49
C LEU A 20 -22.27 -8.48 9.11
N ALA A 21 -23.35 -8.38 8.33
CA ALA A 21 -23.31 -8.71 6.93
C ALA A 21 -22.13 -7.89 6.42
N SER A 22 -21.06 -8.59 6.01
CA SER A 22 -19.95 -7.95 5.33
C SER A 22 -20.60 -7.16 4.22
N LYS A 23 -20.53 -5.83 4.33
CA LYS A 23 -21.07 -4.94 3.34
C LYS A 23 -20.19 -5.20 2.14
N THR A 24 -20.61 -6.11 1.26
CA THR A 24 -20.02 -6.26 -0.07
C THR A 24 -20.23 -4.89 -0.70
N SER A 25 -19.21 -4.04 -0.64
CA SER A 25 -19.22 -2.80 -1.38
C SER A 25 -19.37 -3.24 -2.82
N ASN A 26 -20.50 -2.92 -3.43
CA ASN A 26 -20.55 -2.76 -4.87
C ASN A 26 -19.69 -1.53 -5.18
N ASP A 27 -18.36 -1.66 -5.03
CA ASP A 27 -17.43 -0.63 -5.46
C ASP A 27 -17.40 -0.71 -6.98
N HIS A 28 -18.36 -0.03 -7.59
CA HIS A 28 -18.26 0.30 -8.99
C HIS A 28 -16.99 1.12 -9.17
N LEU A 29 -16.10 0.65 -10.04
CA LEU A 29 -14.94 1.40 -10.51
C LEU A 29 -15.47 2.59 -11.34
N ILE A 30 -15.46 3.78 -10.76
CA ILE A 30 -16.00 5.02 -11.33
C ILE A 30 -14.88 5.83 -12.00
N SER A 31 -13.64 5.65 -11.58
CA SER A 31 -12.45 6.40 -11.98
C SER A 31 -11.29 5.49 -12.37
N TYR A 32 -10.38 5.99 -13.22
CA TYR A 32 -9.12 5.33 -13.56
C TYR A 32 -8.16 5.15 -12.36
N TYR A 33 -8.46 5.80 -11.22
CA TYR A 33 -7.69 5.67 -9.98
C TYR A 33 -8.28 4.63 -9.02
N ASP A 34 -9.49 4.12 -9.29
CA ASP A 34 -10.14 3.15 -8.41
C ASP A 34 -9.49 1.77 -8.59
N TYR A 35 -9.31 1.06 -7.48
CA TYR A 35 -8.78 -0.31 -7.46
C TYR A 35 -9.56 -1.17 -6.48
N GLN A 36 -9.48 -2.48 -6.71
CA GLN A 36 -10.02 -3.51 -5.82
C GLN A 36 -8.91 -4.51 -5.51
N LEU A 37 -8.92 -5.05 -4.30
CA LEU A 37 -7.94 -6.04 -3.86
C LEU A 37 -8.63 -7.38 -3.65
N TYR A 38 -7.94 -8.44 -4.07
CA TYR A 38 -8.41 -9.81 -3.94
C TYR A 38 -7.30 -10.69 -3.37
N THR A 39 -7.67 -11.66 -2.54
CA THR A 39 -6.77 -12.72 -2.09
C THR A 39 -6.45 -13.68 -3.25
N PRO A 40 -5.46 -14.58 -3.10
CA PRO A 40 -5.18 -15.62 -4.11
C PRO A 40 -6.40 -16.50 -4.44
N ASP A 41 -7.32 -16.68 -3.50
CA ASP A 41 -8.58 -17.41 -3.67
C ASP A 41 -9.72 -16.54 -4.23
N ALA A 42 -9.38 -15.40 -4.84
CA ALA A 42 -10.29 -14.42 -5.43
C ALA A 42 -11.33 -13.84 -4.45
N GLN A 43 -11.04 -13.83 -3.14
CA GLN A 43 -11.92 -13.19 -2.16
C GLN A 43 -11.59 -11.70 -2.06
N ALA A 44 -12.60 -10.85 -2.14
CA ALA A 44 -12.42 -9.41 -1.97
C ALA A 44 -11.84 -9.11 -0.58
N THR A 45 -10.86 -8.21 -0.52
CA THR A 45 -10.22 -7.74 0.71
C THR A 45 -10.11 -6.22 0.70
N SER A 46 -10.12 -5.61 1.88
CA SER A 46 -9.81 -4.20 2.04
C SER A 46 -8.30 -3.95 2.09
N LEU A 47 -7.89 -2.70 1.87
CA LEU A 47 -6.51 -2.25 2.07
C LEU A 47 -6.02 -2.45 3.51
N GLU A 48 -6.89 -2.24 4.51
CA GLU A 48 -6.58 -2.45 5.93
C GLU A 48 -6.28 -3.93 6.22
N GLN A 49 -7.12 -4.84 5.74
CA GLN A 49 -6.91 -6.28 5.90
C GLN A 49 -5.66 -6.75 5.16
N PHE A 50 -5.43 -6.25 3.94
CA PHE A 50 -4.23 -6.58 3.17
C PHE A 50 -2.95 -6.06 3.83
N SER A 51 -2.90 -4.79 4.22
CA SER A 51 -1.74 -4.21 4.92
C SER A 51 -1.42 -4.94 6.22
N THR A 52 -2.44 -5.32 7.00
CA THR A 52 -2.27 -6.13 8.22
C THR A 52 -1.67 -7.51 7.91
N SER A 53 -2.12 -8.16 6.84
CA SER A 53 -1.64 -9.51 6.49
C SER A 53 -0.18 -9.52 6.04
N VAL A 54 0.31 -8.43 5.44
CA VAL A 54 1.71 -8.31 4.97
C VAL A 54 2.62 -7.58 5.97
N ALA A 55 2.09 -7.01 7.05
CA ALA A 55 2.86 -6.18 7.99
C ALA A 55 4.02 -6.91 8.71
N THR A 56 3.99 -8.25 8.74
CA THR A 56 5.04 -9.08 9.38
C THR A 56 6.10 -9.57 8.39
N ALA A 57 5.94 -9.28 7.09
CA ALA A 57 6.92 -9.65 6.09
C ALA A 57 8.14 -8.73 6.17
N ASP A 58 9.33 -9.29 6.03
CA ASP A 58 10.57 -8.49 5.95
C ASP A 58 10.65 -7.71 4.62
N VAL A 59 10.05 -8.25 3.55
CA VAL A 59 10.06 -7.67 2.21
C VAL A 59 8.68 -7.84 1.57
N ILE A 60 8.11 -6.75 1.05
CA ILE A 60 6.86 -6.72 0.29
C ILE A 60 7.19 -6.30 -1.14
N LEU A 61 6.95 -7.18 -2.11
CA LEU A 61 7.18 -6.93 -3.53
C LEU A 61 5.86 -6.56 -4.22
N ILE A 62 5.81 -5.38 -4.83
CA ILE A 62 4.64 -4.91 -5.59
C ILE A 62 5.01 -4.88 -7.07
N GLY A 63 4.42 -5.79 -7.85
CA GLY A 63 4.49 -5.73 -9.31
C GLY A 63 3.52 -4.68 -9.85
N GLU A 64 3.89 -4.00 -10.93
CA GLU A 64 3.08 -2.94 -11.52
C GLU A 64 3.06 -2.96 -13.05
N TRP A 65 2.06 -2.30 -13.61
CA TRP A 65 2.10 -1.81 -14.98
C TRP A 65 2.44 -0.32 -14.91
N HIS A 66 3.62 0.08 -15.41
CA HIS A 66 4.27 1.38 -15.16
C HIS A 66 3.48 2.64 -15.49
N THR A 67 2.36 2.53 -16.19
CA THR A 67 1.54 3.68 -16.62
C THR A 67 0.08 3.53 -16.17
N HIS A 68 -0.21 2.66 -15.20
CA HIS A 68 -1.58 2.41 -14.76
C HIS A 68 -1.90 3.21 -13.48
N PRO A 69 -2.70 4.28 -13.56
CA PRO A 69 -2.90 5.22 -12.45
C PRO A 69 -3.46 4.59 -11.17
N ALA A 70 -4.39 3.63 -11.27
CA ALA A 70 -4.91 2.93 -10.09
C ALA A 70 -3.84 2.15 -9.31
N ILE A 71 -2.80 1.63 -9.99
CA ILE A 71 -1.72 0.89 -9.32
C ILE A 71 -0.86 1.85 -8.51
N HIS A 72 -0.49 2.99 -9.09
CA HIS A 72 0.28 4.03 -8.39
C HIS A 72 -0.50 4.64 -7.22
N ARG A 73 -1.82 4.77 -7.37
CA ARG A 73 -2.70 5.14 -6.27
C ARG A 73 -2.68 4.10 -5.15
N PHE A 74 -2.86 2.82 -5.49
CA PHE A 74 -2.79 1.71 -4.54
C PHE A 74 -1.44 1.66 -3.81
N GLN A 75 -0.31 1.82 -4.50
CA GLN A 75 1.01 1.84 -3.89
C GLN A 75 1.15 2.96 -2.86
N SER A 76 0.65 4.16 -3.20
CA SER A 76 0.67 5.33 -2.31
C SER A 76 -0.20 5.10 -1.06
N ASP A 77 -1.40 4.56 -1.25
CA ASP A 77 -2.31 4.23 -0.15
C ASP A 77 -1.70 3.12 0.74
N LEU A 78 -1.10 2.09 0.16
CA LEU A 78 -0.45 0.99 0.87
C LEU A 78 0.74 1.47 1.70
N LEU A 79 1.65 2.25 1.12
CA LEU A 79 2.82 2.79 1.82
C LEU A 79 2.37 3.61 3.05
N THR A 80 1.34 4.44 2.87
CA THR A 80 0.77 5.24 3.96
C THR A 80 0.19 4.34 5.06
N GLN A 81 -0.60 3.34 4.68
CA GLN A 81 -1.22 2.39 5.62
C GLN A 81 -0.19 1.57 6.41
N LEU A 82 0.87 1.10 5.72
CA LEU A 82 1.96 0.35 6.35
C LEU A 82 2.74 1.22 7.32
N TYR A 83 3.06 2.47 6.94
CA TYR A 83 3.80 3.40 7.80
C TYR A 83 3.07 3.67 9.13
N HIS A 84 1.74 3.80 9.09
CA HIS A 84 0.94 3.97 10.30
C HIS A 84 0.90 2.72 11.19
N SER A 85 1.13 1.53 10.63
CA SER A 85 1.09 0.26 11.36
C SER A 85 2.47 -0.15 11.89
N SER A 86 3.53 0.16 11.15
CA SER A 86 4.93 -0.07 11.52
C SER A 86 5.81 1.00 10.86
N PRO A 87 6.39 1.95 11.62
CA PRO A 87 7.12 3.07 11.03
C PRO A 87 8.53 2.70 10.52
N GLN A 88 9.00 1.47 10.77
CA GLN A 88 10.30 1.01 10.29
C GLN A 88 10.17 0.45 8.87
N LEU A 89 10.16 1.33 7.89
CA LEU A 89 10.04 1.00 6.47
C LEU A 89 11.17 1.65 5.67
N ALA A 90 11.50 1.02 4.55
CA ALA A 90 12.26 1.63 3.48
C ALA A 90 11.51 1.36 2.15
N LEU A 91 11.50 2.35 1.27
CA LEU A 91 10.88 2.26 -0.04
C LEU A 91 11.94 1.95 -1.10
N SER A 92 11.92 0.75 -1.66
CA SER A 92 12.80 0.38 -2.77
C SER A 92 12.15 0.71 -4.12
N MET A 93 12.83 1.44 -5.00
CA MET A 93 12.28 1.93 -6.28
C MET A 93 13.13 1.54 -7.48
N GLU A 94 12.52 0.88 -8.47
CA GLU A 94 13.12 0.58 -9.77
C GLU A 94 13.34 1.84 -10.62
N GLN A 95 12.60 2.91 -10.33
CA GLN A 95 12.62 4.15 -11.09
C GLN A 95 13.94 4.93 -10.93
N PHE A 96 14.74 4.58 -9.93
CA PHE A 96 16.08 5.13 -9.70
C PHE A 96 17.15 4.05 -9.81
N SER A 97 18.22 4.38 -10.53
CA SER A 97 19.38 3.51 -10.71
C SER A 97 20.34 3.61 -9.53
N ARG A 98 20.95 2.49 -9.13
CA ARG A 98 21.78 2.40 -7.92
C ARG A 98 22.95 3.38 -7.88
N ASP A 99 23.51 3.75 -9.03
CA ASP A 99 24.56 4.78 -9.16
C ASP A 99 24.06 6.20 -8.87
N LYS A 100 22.76 6.39 -8.61
CA LYS A 100 22.11 7.67 -8.30
C LYS A 100 21.66 7.78 -6.85
N GLN A 101 22.00 6.83 -5.99
CA GLN A 101 21.59 6.85 -4.58
C GLN A 101 21.96 8.17 -3.89
N ASP A 102 23.17 8.68 -4.08
CA ASP A 102 23.61 9.94 -3.47
C ASP A 102 22.71 11.14 -3.84
N ILE A 103 22.15 11.15 -5.05
CA ILE A 103 21.23 12.20 -5.50
C ILE A 103 19.85 12.04 -4.84
N VAL A 104 19.38 10.80 -4.70
CA VAL A 104 18.14 10.50 -3.99
C VAL A 104 18.28 10.93 -2.53
N ASP A 105 19.38 10.58 -1.87
CA ASP A 105 19.64 10.92 -0.47
C ASP A 105 19.71 12.43 -0.25
N GLN A 106 20.42 13.17 -1.11
CA GLN A 106 20.46 14.64 -1.09
C GLN A 106 19.05 15.24 -1.23
N TYR A 107 18.20 14.64 -2.07
CA TYR A 107 16.82 15.10 -2.22
C TYR A 107 16.00 14.85 -0.97
N LEU A 108 16.10 13.66 -0.38
CA LEU A 108 15.40 13.31 0.87
C LEU A 108 15.85 14.21 2.03
N ALA A 109 17.14 14.54 2.10
CA ALA A 109 17.71 15.46 3.09
C ALA A 109 17.34 16.94 2.85
N GLY A 110 16.72 17.27 1.72
CA GLY A 110 16.33 18.64 1.38
C GLY A 110 17.48 19.53 0.89
N GLU A 111 18.63 18.93 0.55
CA GLU A 111 19.83 19.63 0.06
C GLU A 111 19.67 20.09 -1.38
N ILE A 112 18.86 19.37 -2.17
CA ILE A 112 18.54 19.70 -3.56
C ILE A 112 17.01 19.78 -3.78
N GLY A 113 16.61 20.52 -4.82
CA GLY A 113 15.22 20.62 -5.23
C GLY A 113 14.77 19.44 -6.12
N GLU A 114 13.44 19.31 -6.29
CA GLU A 114 12.83 18.21 -7.05
C GLU A 114 13.31 18.17 -8.52
N GLN A 115 13.49 19.33 -9.14
CA GLN A 115 14.01 19.39 -10.51
C GLN A 115 15.44 18.82 -10.62
N SER A 116 16.26 18.98 -9.57
CA SER A 116 17.61 18.40 -9.52
C SER A 116 17.55 16.89 -9.34
N LEU A 117 16.64 16.36 -8.51
CA LEU A 117 16.38 14.92 -8.43
C LEU A 117 16.03 14.35 -9.80
N ILE A 118 15.06 14.95 -10.51
CA ILE A 118 14.59 14.46 -11.80
C ILE A 118 15.74 14.42 -12.82
N THR A 119 16.50 15.51 -12.91
CA THR A 119 17.56 15.65 -13.92
C THR A 119 18.83 14.89 -13.59
N GLN A 120 19.33 14.98 -12.36
CA GLN A 120 20.62 14.37 -11.97
C GLN A 120 20.45 12.90 -11.55
N GLY A 121 19.28 12.56 -10.99
CA GLY A 121 18.89 11.21 -10.61
C GLY A 121 18.39 10.38 -11.80
N ASN A 122 18.27 10.99 -13.00
CA ASN A 122 17.73 10.36 -14.20
C ASN A 122 16.38 9.68 -13.94
N ALA A 123 15.48 10.37 -13.24
CA ALA A 123 14.15 9.85 -12.94
C ALA A 123 13.42 9.52 -14.25
N TRP A 124 12.51 8.55 -14.21
CA TRP A 124 11.69 8.20 -15.37
C TRP A 124 10.80 9.37 -15.81
N GLU A 125 10.44 9.43 -17.08
CA GLU A 125 9.69 10.55 -17.67
C GLU A 125 8.34 10.79 -16.98
N ASN A 126 7.70 9.73 -16.49
CA ASN A 126 6.43 9.75 -15.77
C ASN A 126 6.59 9.91 -14.23
N TYR A 127 7.78 10.26 -13.73
CA TYR A 127 8.03 10.48 -12.30
C TYR A 127 6.97 11.34 -11.62
N GLN A 128 6.65 12.50 -12.22
CA GLN A 128 5.79 13.50 -11.58
C GLN A 128 4.35 13.02 -11.39
N SER A 129 3.82 12.22 -12.32
CA SER A 129 2.44 11.72 -12.25
C SER A 129 2.33 10.44 -11.42
N ASP A 130 3.33 9.55 -11.55
CA ASP A 130 3.16 8.15 -11.17
C ASP A 130 3.90 7.82 -9.86
N TYR A 131 5.04 8.47 -9.59
CA TYR A 131 5.94 8.07 -8.50
C TYR A 131 6.22 9.17 -7.47
N ARG A 132 5.98 10.43 -7.81
CA ARG A 132 6.20 11.58 -6.94
C ARG A 132 5.52 11.44 -5.59
N ALA A 133 4.28 10.94 -5.55
CA ALA A 133 3.53 10.79 -4.30
C ALA A 133 4.25 9.87 -3.30
N LEU A 134 4.86 8.78 -3.77
CA LEU A 134 5.62 7.84 -2.95
C LEU A 134 6.89 8.49 -2.38
N VAL A 135 7.64 9.20 -3.22
CA VAL A 135 8.89 9.87 -2.81
C VAL A 135 8.61 11.01 -1.84
N GLU A 136 7.61 11.84 -2.11
CA GLU A 136 7.25 12.96 -1.23
C GLU A 136 6.71 12.49 0.13
N PHE A 137 5.91 11.43 0.14
CA PHE A 137 5.48 10.80 1.38
C PHE A 137 6.68 10.28 2.18
N SER A 138 7.61 9.61 1.50
CA SER A 138 8.80 9.06 2.13
C SER A 138 9.69 10.16 2.72
N LYS A 139 9.98 11.19 1.92
CA LYS A 139 10.74 12.38 2.34
C LYS A 139 10.12 13.07 3.55
N SER A 140 8.80 13.30 3.54
CA SER A 140 8.10 13.99 4.62
C SER A 140 8.09 13.19 5.94
N ASN A 141 8.21 11.87 5.85
CA ASN A 141 8.17 10.95 6.99
C ASN A 141 9.53 10.35 7.34
N HIS A 142 10.63 10.82 6.72
CA HIS A 142 11.99 10.30 6.92
C HIS A 142 12.09 8.78 6.66
N ILE A 143 11.37 8.30 5.65
CA ILE A 143 11.48 6.93 5.13
C ILE A 143 12.58 6.93 4.07
N ASP A 144 13.52 6.00 4.19
CA ASP A 144 14.59 5.84 3.20
C ASP A 144 14.00 5.45 1.84
N VAL A 145 14.49 6.07 0.77
CA VAL A 145 14.20 5.65 -0.62
C VAL A 145 15.45 5.05 -1.23
N ILE A 146 15.38 3.76 -1.56
CA ILE A 146 16.50 2.99 -2.11
C ILE A 146 16.38 2.93 -3.64
N ALA A 147 17.40 3.44 -4.33
CA ALA A 147 17.55 3.33 -5.77
C ALA A 147 17.94 1.89 -6.15
N ALA A 148 16.96 1.12 -6.60
CA ALA A 148 17.07 -0.34 -6.68
C ALA A 148 17.52 -0.86 -8.04
N ASN A 149 17.45 -0.04 -9.10
CA ASN A 149 17.71 -0.52 -10.45
C ASN A 149 19.20 -0.68 -10.74
N ALA A 150 19.52 -1.63 -11.62
CA ALA A 150 20.89 -1.84 -12.06
C ALA A 150 21.36 -0.68 -12.97
N PRO A 151 22.59 -0.16 -12.76
CA PRO A 151 23.16 0.84 -13.66
C PRO A 151 23.21 0.37 -15.12
N ARG A 152 22.72 1.20 -16.05
CA ARG A 152 22.61 0.83 -17.48
C ARG A 152 23.93 0.37 -18.10
N ASN A 153 25.06 0.88 -17.61
CA ASN A 153 26.39 0.53 -18.12
C ASN A 153 26.79 -0.93 -17.81
N ILE A 154 26.18 -1.58 -16.82
CA ILE A 154 26.44 -2.98 -16.45
C ILE A 154 25.36 -3.96 -16.94
N VAL A 155 24.19 -3.46 -17.36
CA VAL A 155 23.16 -4.29 -17.99
C VAL A 155 23.61 -4.70 -19.40
N ARG A 156 23.47 -5.97 -19.75
CA ARG A 156 23.81 -6.56 -21.04
C ARG A 156 22.63 -7.41 -21.51
N CYS A 157 22.29 -7.31 -22.80
CA CYS A 157 21.27 -8.15 -23.46
C CYS A 157 21.91 -9.39 -24.08
#